data_AF-A0A554KQT1-F1
#
_entry.id   AF-A0A554KQT1-F1
#
_cell.length_a   1.000
_cell.length_b   1.000
_cell.length_c   1.000
_cell.angle_alpha   90.00
_cell.angle_beta   90.00
_cell.angle_gamma   90.00
#
_symmetry.space_group_name_H-M   'P 1'
#
loop_
_entity.id
_entity.type
_entity.pdbx_description
1 polymer ?
#
loop_
_entity_poly.entity_id
_entity_poly.type
_entity_poly.pdbx_seq_one_letter_code
_entity_poly.pdbx_strand_id
1 'polypeptide(L)' 'MDIKSKLKAFLEKETQKEISDDSENLLASNILDSFSMIKIIGFVESELGIKPNMEELTPDNFNSVATISQMIEKWKSGK' A
#
# COMPACT_ATOMS: atom_id res chain seq x y z
N MET A 1 5.77 2.79 -14.92
CA MET A 1 5.42 1.58 -14.12
C MET A 1 5.21 2.07 -12.71
N ASP A 2 3.95 2.32 -12.41
CA ASP A 2 3.53 3.17 -11.31
C ASP A 2 3.20 2.26 -10.12
N ILE A 3 3.83 2.54 -8.98
CA ILE A 3 3.65 1.77 -7.74
C ILE A 3 2.16 1.67 -7.37
N LYS A 4 1.42 2.77 -7.60
CA LYS A 4 -0.03 2.85 -7.42
C LYS A 4 -0.78 1.75 -8.18
N SER A 5 -0.50 1.55 -9.47
CA SER A 5 -1.21 0.54 -10.28
C SER A 5 -0.92 -0.88 -9.79
N LYS A 6 0.32 -1.15 -9.39
CA LYS A 6 0.71 -2.45 -8.80
C LYS A 6 0.01 -2.70 -7.46
N LEU A 7 0.00 -1.71 -6.58
CA LEU A 7 -0.63 -1.77 -5.27
C LEU A 7 -2.15 -1.97 -5.39
N LYS A 8 -2.80 -1.20 -6.27
CA LYS A 8 -4.23 -1.32 -6.54
C LYS A 8 -4.58 -2.72 -7.03
N ALA A 9 -3.89 -3.21 -8.06
CA ALA A 9 -4.14 -4.57 -8.58
C ALA A 9 -3.92 -5.66 -7.52
N PHE A 10 -2.91 -5.49 -6.65
CA PHE A 10 -2.65 -6.39 -5.54
C PHE A 10 -3.81 -6.39 -4.53
N LEU A 11 -4.26 -5.21 -4.11
CA LEU A 11 -5.36 -5.05 -3.17
C LEU A 11 -6.69 -5.57 -3.73
N GLU A 12 -7.02 -5.28 -4.99
CA GLU A 12 -8.26 -5.76 -5.63
C GLU A 12 -8.27 -7.29 -5.71
N LYS A 13 -7.13 -7.90 -6.00
CA LYS A 13 -6.99 -9.36 -6.02
C LYS A 13 -7.11 -9.98 -4.64
N GLU A 14 -6.51 -9.35 -3.62
CA GLU A 14 -6.46 -9.86 -2.25
C GLU A 14 -7.80 -9.69 -1.51
N THR A 15 -8.44 -8.55 -1.70
CA THR A 15 -9.67 -8.17 -0.99
C THR A 15 -10.93 -8.51 -1.77
N GLN A 16 -10.79 -8.86 -3.05
CA GLN A 16 -11.91 -9.05 -3.99
C GLN A 16 -12.86 -7.83 -4.07
N LYS A 17 -12.37 -6.65 -3.70
CA LYS A 17 -13.09 -5.38 -3.78
C LYS A 17 -12.44 -4.49 -4.83
N GLU A 18 -13.26 -3.81 -5.63
CA GLU A 18 -12.80 -2.83 -6.60
C GLU A 18 -12.48 -1.51 -5.89
N ILE A 19 -11.28 -0.98 -6.11
CA ILE A 19 -10.87 0.31 -5.52
C ILE A 19 -11.01 1.37 -6.60
N SER A 20 -12.17 2.03 -6.65
CA SER A 20 -12.41 3.07 -7.65
C SER A 20 -11.64 4.37 -7.36
N ASP A 21 -11.47 4.72 -6.08
CA ASP A 21 -10.85 5.97 -5.66
C ASP A 21 -9.57 5.75 -4.85
N ASP A 22 -8.50 6.43 -5.24
CA ASP A 22 -7.18 6.29 -4.59
C ASP A 22 -7.09 7.02 -3.24
N SER A 23 -7.98 7.98 -3.00
CA SER A 23 -8.06 8.78 -1.78
C SER A 23 -9.11 8.26 -0.81
N GLU A 24 -9.84 7.20 -1.18
CA GLU A 24 -10.75 6.52 -0.27
C GLU A 24 -9.99 5.93 0.93
N ASN A 25 -10.63 6.03 2.09
CA ASN A 25 -10.10 5.46 3.32
C ASN A 25 -10.33 3.94 3.31
N LEU A 26 -9.31 3.19 2.93
CA LEU A 26 -9.32 1.72 2.82
C LEU A 26 -9.57 1.05 4.17
N LEU A 27 -9.10 1.66 5.27
CA LEU A 27 -9.36 1.17 6.63
C LEU A 27 -10.84 1.33 6.98
N ALA A 28 -11.42 2.50 6.69
CA ALA A 28 -12.84 2.79 6.94
C ALA A 28 -13.77 1.96 6.03
N SER A 29 -13.39 1.74 4.77
CA SER A 29 -14.09 0.86 3.83
C SER A 29 -13.93 -0.63 4.14
N ASN A 30 -13.18 -0.97 5.20
CA ASN A 30 -12.89 -2.36 5.58
C ASN A 30 -12.28 -3.15 4.42
N ILE A 31 -11.49 -2.47 3.58
CA ILE A 31 -10.72 -3.04 2.47
C ILE A 31 -9.36 -3.46 3.01
N LEU A 32 -8.78 -2.61 3.87
CA LEU A 32 -7.46 -2.81 4.42
C LEU A 32 -7.54 -3.17 5.91
N ASP A 33 -6.89 -4.28 6.24
CA ASP A 33 -6.75 -4.79 7.59
C ASP A 33 -5.26 -4.89 7.98
N SER A 34 -4.99 -5.17 9.25
CA SER A 34 -3.63 -5.43 9.74
C SER A 34 -2.88 -6.48 8.92
N PHE A 35 -3.56 -7.51 8.42
CA PHE A 35 -2.98 -8.50 7.53
C PHE A 35 -2.58 -7.93 6.16
N SER A 36 -3.44 -7.10 5.56
CA SER A 36 -3.17 -6.47 4.26
C SER A 36 -1.94 -5.55 4.33
N MET A 37 -1.73 -4.86 5.46
CA MET A 37 -0.51 -4.06 5.68
C MET A 37 0.76 -4.91 5.57
N ILE A 38 0.80 -6.04 6.29
CA ILE A 38 1.96 -6.96 6.27
C ILE A 38 2.19 -7.52 4.86
N LYS A 39 1.11 -7.83 4.12
CA LYS A 39 1.23 -8.31 2.74
C LYS A 39 1.75 -7.23 1.78
N ILE A 40 1.31 -5.98 1.93
CA ILE A 40 1.85 -4.85 1.14
C ILE A 40 3.35 -4.69 1.40
N ILE A 41 3.77 -4.75 2.66
CA ILE A 41 5.19 -4.66 3.05
C ILE A 41 5.99 -5.78 2.37
N GLY A 42 5.52 -7.03 2.45
CA GLY A 42 6.16 -8.16 1.79
C GLY A 42 6.17 -8.05 0.25
N PHE A 43 5.09 -7.53 -0.33
CA PHE A 43 5.01 -7.22 -1.77
C PHE A 43 6.05 -6.16 -2.16
N VAL A 44 6.16 -5.07 -1.41
CA VAL A 44 7.11 -3.99 -1.68
C VAL A 44 8.55 -4.50 -1.54
N GLU A 45 8.84 -5.29 -0.51
CA GLU A 45 10.17 -5.87 -0.31
C GLU A 45 10.54 -6.89 -1.40
N SER A 46 9.62 -7.80 -1.75
CA SER A 46 9.90 -8.87 -2.73
C SER A 46 9.79 -8.43 -4.19
N GLU A 47 8.79 -7.62 -4.55
CA GLU A 47 8.49 -7.23 -5.94
C GLU A 47 9.19 -5.94 -6.35
N LEU A 48 9.44 -5.03 -5.41
CA LEU A 48 10.12 -3.77 -5.68
C LEU A 48 11.56 -3.76 -5.16
N GLY A 49 11.94 -4.69 -4.29
CA GLY A 49 13.27 -4.70 -3.67
C GLY A 49 13.50 -3.53 -2.72
N ILE A 50 12.43 -2.91 -2.23
CA ILE A 50 12.48 -1.73 -1.37
C ILE A 50 12.37 -2.17 0.08
N LYS A 51 13.25 -1.69 0.96
CA LYS A 51 13.20 -1.99 2.38
C LYS A 51 12.24 -1.03 3.10
N PRO A 52 11.08 -1.49 3.60
CA PRO A 52 10.12 -0.63 4.26
C PRO A 52 10.65 -0.16 5.62
N ASN A 53 10.39 1.10 5.99
CA ASN A 53 10.72 1.62 7.31
C ASN A 53 9.59 1.29 8.29
N MET A 54 9.88 0.49 9.32
CA MET A 54 8.91 0.09 10.35
C MET A 54 8.32 1.27 11.12
N GLU A 55 9.06 2.37 11.27
CA GLU A 55 8.57 3.57 11.96
C GLU A 55 7.46 4.28 11.20
N GLU A 56 7.50 4.19 9.87
CA GLU A 56 6.48 4.80 9.02
C GLU A 56 5.24 3.91 8.90
N LEU A 57 5.28 2.65 9.34
CA LEU A 57 4.16 1.69 9.22
C LEU A 57 3.03 2.00 10.21
N THR A 58 2.32 3.09 9.96
CA THR A 58 1.21 3.57 10.76
C THR A 58 -0.09 3.48 9.97
N PRO A 59 -1.23 3.27 10.64
CA PRO A 59 -2.53 3.24 9.96
C PRO A 59 -2.82 4.52 9.16
N ASP A 60 -2.26 5.66 9.55
CA ASP A 60 -2.39 6.92 8.82
C ASP A 60 -1.74 6.84 7.42
N ASN A 61 -0.54 6.27 7.34
CA ASN A 61 0.15 6.03 6.07
C ASN A 61 -0.50 4.91 5.23
N PHE A 62 -1.25 4.00 5.87
CA PHE A 62 -2.04 2.95 5.22
C PHE A 62 -3.51 3.30 5.00
N ASN A 63 -3.87 4.56 5.19
CA ASN A 63 -5.25 5.05 5.06
C ASN A 63 -5.78 4.86 3.64
N SER A 64 -5.00 5.19 2.61
CA SER A 64 -5.46 5.22 1.21
C SER A 64 -4.39 4.76 0.24
N VAL A 65 -4.80 4.30 -0.96
CA VAL A 65 -3.86 3.86 -2.01
C VAL A 65 -2.88 4.99 -2.38
N ALA A 66 -3.36 6.24 -2.43
CA ALA A 66 -2.53 7.41 -2.69
C ALA A 66 -1.41 7.56 -1.65
N THR A 67 -1.74 7.51 -0.35
CA THR A 67 -0.79 7.68 0.75
C THR A 67 0.25 6.56 0.78
N ILE A 68 -0.19 5.32 0.61
CA ILE A 68 0.69 4.15 0.55
C ILE A 68 1.62 4.25 -0.67
N SER A 69 1.09 4.65 -1.83
CA SER A 69 1.90 4.81 -3.04
C SER A 69 2.99 5.86 -2.85
N GLN A 70 2.63 7.02 -2.27
CA GLN A 70 3.58 8.08 -1.96
C GLN A 70 4.63 7.63 -0.94
N MET A 71 4.23 6.88 0.08
CA MET A 71 5.14 6.30 1.07
C MET A 71 6.16 5.35 0.43
N ILE A 72 5.71 4.45 -0.43
CA ILE A 72 6.58 3.52 -1.14
C ILE A 72 7.50 4.28 -2.12
N GLU A 73 6.99 5.31 -2.80
CA GLU A 73 7.81 6.17 -3.65
C GLU A 73 8.90 6.89 -2.86
N LYS A 74 8.60 7.34 -1.64
CA LYS A 74 9.61 7.90 -0.73
C LYS A 74 10.68 6.89 -0.38
N TRP A 75 10.32 5.64 -0.09
CA TRP A 75 11.30 4.58 0.16
C TRP A 75 12.13 4.24 -1.07
N LYS A 76 11.55 4.33 -2.27
CA LYS A 76 12.26 4.11 -3.54
C LYS A 76 13.24 5.23 -3.88
N SER A 77 12.81 6.48 -3.69
CA SER A 77 13.63 7.67 -4.01
C SER A 77 14.59 8.04 -2.87
N GLY A 78 14.34 7.51 -1.66
CA GLY A 78 15.15 7.68 -0.48
C GLY A 78 16.38 6.76 -0.52
N LYS A 79 17.54 7.39 -0.60
CA LYS A 79 18.78 6.86 -0.05
C LYS A 79 18.63 6.55 1.44
#